data_AF-A0A8K0F4G9-F1
#
_entry.id   AF-A0A8K0F4G9-F1
#
_cell.length_a   1.000
_cell.length_b   1.000
_cell.length_c   1.000
_cell.angle_alpha   90.00
_cell.angle_beta   90.00
_cell.angle_gamma   90.00
#
_symmetry.space_group_name_H-M   'P 1'
#
loop_
_entity.id
_entity.type
_entity.pdbx_description
1 polymer ?
#
loop_
_entity_poly.entity_id
_entity_poly.type
_entity_poly.pdbx_seq_one_letter_code
_entity_poly.pdbx_strand_id
1 'polypeptide(L)'
;MTEECKHAAFDIEDLPRCAKPHLIRVHLEPNVEYKWCSCGLSSEEPYCDGRSCIGTGFEPCVFRIEKAQTWHALCACKRTRNPPFCDGSHIYAEWAKPKPPKEPILPSSSPSSDPSLDKKDSPKTPESAALRSDVADGNES
;
A
#
# COMPACT_ATOMS: atom_id res chain seq x y z
N MET A 1 30.64 30.40 0.02
CA MET A 1 30.45 29.36 -1.01
C MET A 1 29.70 28.26 -0.32
N THR A 2 28.51 27.98 -0.83
CA THR A 2 27.43 27.21 -0.23
C THR A 2 27.86 25.76 -0.06
N GLU A 3 27.97 25.31 1.19
CA GLU A 3 28.11 23.90 1.53
C GLU A 3 26.83 23.19 1.10
N GLU A 4 26.84 22.66 -0.13
CA GLU A 4 25.80 21.78 -0.66
C GLU A 4 25.71 20.56 0.28
N CYS A 5 24.71 20.59 1.16
CA CYS A 5 24.36 19.45 1.98
C CYS A 5 24.08 18.27 1.05
N LYS A 6 25.02 17.31 1.07
CA LYS A 6 24.94 15.99 0.45
C LYS A 6 23.73 15.25 1.00
N HIS A 7 22.53 15.59 0.53
CA HIS A 7 21.35 14.77 0.70
C HIS A 7 21.54 13.57 -0.21
N ALA A 8 21.84 12.42 0.40
CA ALA A 8 21.92 11.16 -0.30
C ALA A 8 20.61 10.90 -1.08
N ALA A 9 20.69 10.88 -2.40
CA ALA A 9 19.80 10.16 -3.32
C ALA A 9 18.28 10.44 -3.31
N PHE A 10 17.81 11.66 -3.01
CA PHE A 10 16.37 11.98 -3.14
C PHE A 10 16.15 13.37 -3.76
N ASP A 11 15.42 13.40 -4.87
CA ASP A 11 15.05 14.62 -5.59
C ASP A 11 13.96 15.39 -4.83
N ILE A 12 14.10 16.71 -4.75
CA ILE A 12 13.18 17.62 -4.05
C ILE A 12 11.76 17.55 -4.66
N GLU A 13 11.64 17.12 -5.91
CA GLU A 13 10.38 16.97 -6.65
C GLU A 13 9.48 15.85 -6.10
N ASP A 14 10.03 14.90 -5.32
CA ASP A 14 9.28 13.78 -4.72
C ASP A 14 8.67 14.11 -3.34
N LEU A 15 8.70 15.38 -2.93
CA LEU A 15 8.19 15.82 -1.64
C LEU A 15 6.70 16.23 -1.70
N PRO A 16 5.93 16.04 -0.60
CA PRO A 16 6.37 15.50 0.68
C PRO A 16 6.53 13.98 0.66
N ARG A 17 7.65 13.50 1.21
CA ARG A 17 7.97 12.08 1.29
C ARG A 17 7.00 11.41 2.27
N CYS A 18 6.54 10.21 1.93
CA CYS A 18 6.01 9.34 2.98
C CYS A 18 7.16 8.93 3.92
N ALA A 19 7.16 9.41 5.17
CA ALA A 19 8.07 8.86 6.18
C ALA A 19 7.60 7.46 6.62
N LYS A 20 6.32 7.31 6.99
CA LYS A 20 5.70 6.01 7.31
C LYS A 20 4.24 5.93 6.81
N PRO A 21 3.76 4.79 6.26
CA PRO A 21 2.38 4.62 5.79
C PRO A 21 1.35 4.43 6.91
N HIS A 22 1.53 5.11 8.04
CA HIS A 22 0.64 5.03 9.19
C HIS A 22 0.77 6.26 10.08
N LEU A 23 0.03 6.30 11.19
CA LEU A 23 0.14 7.31 12.25
C LEU A 23 1.25 6.95 13.24
N ILE A 24 1.79 7.95 13.94
CA ILE A 24 2.62 7.74 15.13
C ILE A 24 1.81 8.20 16.36
N ARG A 25 1.71 7.32 17.37
CA ARG A 25 1.10 7.65 18.66
C ARG A 25 2.09 8.45 19.49
N VAL A 26 1.68 9.59 20.00
CA VAL A 26 2.52 10.47 20.84
C VAL A 26 1.76 10.93 22.07
N HIS A 27 2.49 11.24 23.14
CA HIS A 27 1.96 12.00 24.26
C HIS A 27 2.29 13.48 24.05
N LEU A 28 1.30 14.36 24.24
CA LEU A 28 1.47 15.80 24.07
C LEU A 28 0.99 16.50 25.34
N GLU A 29 1.72 17.53 25.73
CA GLU A 29 1.40 18.38 26.86
C GLU A 29 0.58 19.60 26.41
N PRO A 30 -0.46 20.00 27.17
CA PRO A 30 -1.26 21.17 26.86
C PRO A 30 -0.43 22.45 26.79
N ASN A 31 -0.76 23.33 25.83
CA ASN A 31 -0.12 24.62 25.61
C ASN A 31 1.39 24.58 25.29
N VAL A 32 1.98 23.40 25.12
CA VAL A 32 3.35 23.25 24.62
C VAL A 32 3.38 23.33 23.11
N GLU A 33 4.39 24.01 22.58
CA GLU A 33 4.61 24.14 21.14
C GLU A 33 5.34 22.93 20.58
N TYR A 34 4.75 22.33 19.55
CA TYR A 34 5.36 21.23 18.81
C TYR A 34 5.51 21.61 17.34
N LYS A 35 6.54 21.07 16.70
CA LYS A 35 6.85 21.29 15.28
C LYS A 35 6.73 19.97 14.54
N TRP A 36 5.61 19.78 13.84
CA TRP A 36 5.39 18.59 13.03
C TRP A 36 6.14 18.69 11.70
N CYS A 37 6.83 17.62 11.31
CA CYS A 37 7.52 17.57 10.02
C CYS A 37 6.51 17.43 8.87
N SER A 38 6.54 18.37 7.92
CA SER A 38 5.70 18.37 6.71
C SER A 38 6.39 17.76 5.49
N CYS A 39 7.72 17.78 5.41
CA CYS A 39 8.47 17.25 4.26
C CYS A 39 8.65 15.73 4.27
N GLY A 40 8.58 15.08 5.44
CA GLY A 40 8.77 13.63 5.57
C GLY A 40 10.22 13.14 5.46
N LEU A 41 11.19 14.05 5.54
CA LEU A 41 12.62 13.76 5.55
C LEU A 41 13.23 13.75 6.95
N SER A 42 12.46 14.11 7.99
CA SER A 42 13.02 14.28 9.32
C SER A 42 13.52 12.97 9.93
N SER A 43 14.65 13.07 10.63
CA SER A 43 15.18 12.00 11.49
C SER A 43 14.44 11.86 12.83
N GLU A 44 13.63 12.85 13.22
CA GLU A 44 12.91 12.91 14.50
C GLU A 44 11.38 12.75 14.34
N GLU A 45 10.97 12.01 13.31
CA GLU A 45 9.55 11.75 13.00
C GLU A 45 8.74 11.34 14.26
N PRO A 46 7.56 11.95 14.49
CA PRO A 46 6.79 12.79 13.58
C PRO A 46 7.17 14.28 13.59
N TYR A 47 8.16 14.68 14.39
CA TYR A 47 8.57 16.07 14.57
C TYR A 47 9.62 16.48 13.55
N CYS A 48 9.83 17.79 13.43
CA CYS A 48 10.87 18.37 12.58
C CYS A 48 12.19 18.50 13.35
N ASP A 49 13.26 17.97 12.79
CA ASP A 49 14.65 18.09 13.27
C ASP A 49 15.34 19.43 12.91
N GLY A 50 14.59 20.34 12.27
CA GLY A 50 15.05 21.67 11.87
C GLY A 50 16.00 21.72 10.68
N ARG A 51 16.66 20.62 10.32
CA ARG A 51 17.63 20.57 9.21
C ARG A 51 17.01 20.03 7.93
N SER A 52 16.15 19.02 8.05
CA SER A 52 15.59 18.29 6.91
C SER A 52 14.56 19.07 6.08
N CYS A 53 14.13 20.25 6.54
CA CYS A 53 13.25 21.14 5.79
C CYS A 53 14.00 22.21 4.98
N ILE A 54 15.29 22.45 5.26
CA ILE A 54 16.07 23.50 4.61
C ILE A 54 16.27 23.15 3.13
N GLY A 55 15.94 24.09 2.23
CA GLY A 55 16.08 23.90 0.78
C GLY A 55 14.97 23.06 0.13
N THR A 56 14.02 22.55 0.91
CA THR A 56 12.90 21.74 0.37
C THR A 56 11.68 22.56 -0.05
N GLY A 57 11.59 23.82 0.38
CA GLY A 57 10.38 24.65 0.23
C GLY A 57 9.25 24.31 1.21
N PHE A 58 9.45 23.32 2.09
CA PHE A 58 8.51 22.97 3.16
C PHE A 58 8.92 23.62 4.48
N GLU A 59 7.92 24.00 5.28
CA GLU A 59 8.10 24.48 6.65
C GLU A 59 7.35 23.57 7.64
N PRO A 60 7.87 23.37 8.87
CA PRO A 60 7.20 22.56 9.86
C PRO A 60 5.86 23.20 10.29
N CYS A 61 4.83 22.36 10.49
CA CYS A 61 3.57 22.81 11.03
C CYS A 61 3.70 22.99 12.55
N VAL A 62 3.65 24.24 13.00
CA VAL A 62 3.68 24.59 14.42
C VAL A 62 2.27 24.44 14.99
N PHE A 63 2.13 23.70 16.10
CA PHE A 63 0.84 23.48 16.73
C PHE A 63 0.94 23.34 18.24
N ARG A 64 -0.21 23.48 18.91
CA ARG A 64 -0.42 23.28 20.35
C ARG A 64 -1.71 22.51 20.55
N ILE A 65 -1.82 21.80 21.67
CA ILE A 65 -3.06 21.16 22.11
C ILE A 65 -3.62 21.90 23.33
N GLU A 66 -4.94 22.00 23.43
CA GLU A 66 -5.59 22.68 24.56
C GLU A 66 -5.79 21.75 25.77
N LYS A 67 -6.02 20.46 25.52
CA LYS A 67 -6.37 19.48 26.54
C LYS A 67 -5.47 18.26 26.44
N ALA A 68 -5.07 17.75 27.61
CA ALA A 68 -4.30 16.53 27.69
C ALA A 68 -5.17 15.34 27.26
N GLN A 69 -4.56 14.41 26.54
CA GLN A 69 -5.14 13.12 26.19
C GLN A 69 -4.11 12.03 26.50
N THR A 70 -4.55 10.78 26.65
CA THR A 70 -3.64 9.65 26.85
C THR A 70 -2.61 9.58 25.72
N TRP A 71 -3.06 9.76 24.48
CA TRP A 71 -2.21 9.83 23.29
C TRP A 71 -2.91 10.58 22.15
N HIS A 72 -2.14 11.10 21.21
CA HIS A 72 -2.59 11.71 19.96
C HIS A 72 -2.03 10.94 18.77
N ALA A 73 -2.74 10.97 17.64
CA ALA A 73 -2.31 10.38 16.39
C ALA A 73 -1.72 11.46 15.47
N LEU A 74 -0.40 11.53 15.33
CA LEU A 74 0.23 12.41 14.34
C LEU A 74 0.45 11.68 13.02
N CYS A 75 0.29 12.41 11.92
CA CYS A 75 0.48 11.89 10.58
C CYS A 75 1.97 11.67 10.28
N ALA A 76 2.36 10.46 9.84
CA ALA A 76 3.71 10.20 9.32
C ALA A 76 3.75 9.96 7.80
N CYS A 77 2.59 9.86 7.13
CA CYS A 77 2.54 9.70 5.68
C CYS A 77 2.59 11.01 4.89
N LYS A 78 2.46 12.15 5.61
CA LYS A 78 2.47 13.54 5.10
C LYS A 78 1.38 13.87 4.08
N ARG A 79 0.30 13.08 4.06
CA ARG A 79 -0.85 13.23 3.15
C ARG A 79 -2.16 13.52 3.87
N THR A 80 -2.08 13.85 5.16
CA THR A 80 -3.27 14.26 5.92
C THR A 80 -3.82 15.57 5.38
N ARG A 81 -5.14 15.67 5.32
CA ARG A 81 -5.88 16.92 5.05
C ARG A 81 -6.09 17.75 6.32
N ASN A 82 -5.74 17.21 7.48
CA ASN A 82 -5.85 17.86 8.78
C ASN A 82 -4.49 17.83 9.52
N PRO A 83 -3.44 18.49 8.99
CA PRO A 83 -2.15 18.52 9.66
C PRO A 83 -2.27 19.19 11.04
N PRO A 84 -1.55 18.69 12.06
CA PRO A 84 -0.56 17.59 12.02
C PRO A 84 -1.15 16.19 12.26
N PHE A 85 -2.47 16.09 12.47
CA PHE A 85 -3.13 14.87 12.92
C PHE A 85 -3.38 13.88 11.79
N CYS A 86 -3.46 12.59 12.13
CA CYS A 86 -3.83 11.56 11.17
C CYS A 86 -5.33 11.58 10.88
N ASP A 87 -5.70 11.60 9.60
CA ASP A 87 -7.07 11.55 9.08
C ASP A 87 -7.39 10.24 8.34
N GLY A 88 -6.44 9.29 8.31
CA GLY A 88 -6.59 8.02 7.58
C GLY A 88 -6.19 8.06 6.11
N SER A 89 -5.74 9.20 5.57
CA SER A 89 -5.34 9.33 4.16
C SER A 89 -4.24 8.36 3.71
N HIS A 90 -3.48 7.78 4.63
CA HIS A 90 -2.49 6.73 4.33
C HIS A 90 -3.08 5.42 3.80
N ILE A 91 -4.37 5.15 4.04
CA ILE A 91 -5.04 3.91 3.63
C ILE A 91 -5.33 3.92 2.13
N TYR A 92 -5.71 5.08 1.58
CA TYR A 92 -6.20 5.21 0.20
C TYR A 92 -5.13 5.61 -0.80
N ALA A 93 -3.90 5.84 -0.34
CA ALA A 93 -2.88 6.40 -1.19
C ALA A 93 -2.25 5.30 -2.06
N GLU A 94 -2.19 5.53 -3.37
CA GLU A 94 -1.80 4.49 -4.34
C GLU A 94 -0.40 3.90 -4.09
N TRP A 95 0.51 4.69 -3.52
CA TRP A 95 1.86 4.25 -3.13
C TRP A 95 1.89 3.35 -1.89
N ALA A 96 0.80 3.31 -1.11
CA ALA A 96 0.64 2.41 0.03
C ALA A 96 0.04 1.05 -0.39
N LYS A 97 -0.51 0.93 -1.61
CA LYS A 97 -0.89 -0.36 -2.17
C LYS A 97 0.39 -1.15 -2.47
N PRO A 98 0.44 -2.46 -2.17
CA PRO A 98 1.56 -3.28 -2.64
C PRO A 98 1.63 -3.14 -4.16
N LYS A 99 2.82 -2.77 -4.68
CA LYS A 99 3.02 -2.77 -6.13
C LYS A 99 2.67 -4.18 -6.62
N PRO A 100 1.79 -4.32 -7.64
CA PRO A 100 1.58 -5.62 -8.23
C PRO A 100 2.94 -6.18 -8.65
N PRO A 101 3.20 -7.49 -8.48
CA PRO A 101 4.42 -8.07 -8.99
C PRO A 101 4.54 -7.65 -10.46
N LYS A 102 5.73 -7.18 -10.85
CA LYS A 102 6.02 -6.84 -12.25
C LYS A 102 5.85 -8.13 -13.03
N GLU A 103 4.67 -8.36 -13.58
CA GLU A 103 4.40 -9.58 -14.34
C GLU A 103 5.45 -9.67 -15.45
N PRO A 104 6.14 -10.81 -15.59
CA PRO A 104 6.95 -11.02 -16.77
C PRO A 104 6.01 -10.90 -17.97
N ILE A 105 6.35 -10.01 -18.90
CA ILE A 105 5.64 -9.87 -20.17
C ILE A 105 5.77 -11.21 -20.89
N LEU A 106 4.80 -12.10 -20.69
CA LEU A 106 4.64 -13.28 -21.52
C LEU A 106 4.07 -12.76 -22.84
N PRO A 107 4.76 -12.97 -23.98
CA PRO A 107 4.27 -12.51 -25.25
C PRO A 107 2.91 -13.16 -25.51
N SER A 108 1.91 -12.31 -25.73
CA SER A 108 0.56 -12.67 -26.15
C SER A 108 0.61 -13.26 -27.56
N SER A 109 1.05 -14.50 -27.71
CA SER A 109 0.88 -15.26 -28.93
C SER A 109 -0.34 -16.15 -28.80
N SER A 110 -1.48 -15.61 -29.19
CA SER A 110 -2.57 -16.40 -29.75
C SER A 110 -3.02 -15.70 -31.02
N PRO A 111 -2.97 -16.41 -32.16
CA PRO A 111 -4.13 -16.38 -33.04
C PRO A 111 -4.63 -17.80 -33.36
N SER A 112 -5.91 -17.98 -33.05
CA SER A 112 -6.93 -18.75 -33.75
C SER A 112 -6.59 -19.34 -35.13
N SER A 113 -7.03 -20.59 -35.37
CA SER A 113 -7.87 -20.97 -36.52
C SER A 113 -8.30 -22.43 -36.41
N ASP A 114 -9.60 -22.64 -36.14
CA ASP A 114 -10.32 -23.86 -36.47
C ASP A 114 -10.63 -23.85 -37.98
N PRO A 115 -10.40 -24.95 -38.70
CA PRO A 115 -11.52 -25.48 -39.49
C PRO A 115 -11.57 -27.01 -39.54
N SER A 116 -12.69 -27.53 -39.03
CA SER A 116 -13.38 -28.78 -39.43
C SER A 116 -13.10 -29.28 -40.86
N LEU A 117 -12.85 -30.60 -41.03
CA LEU A 117 -13.71 -31.53 -41.82
C LEU A 117 -13.08 -32.92 -42.09
N ASP A 118 -13.93 -33.93 -41.86
CA ASP A 118 -14.04 -35.25 -42.51
C ASP A 118 -12.99 -36.36 -42.30
N LYS A 119 -13.44 -37.48 -41.68
CA LYS A 119 -13.87 -38.68 -42.43
C LYS A 119 -14.53 -39.75 -41.54
N LYS A 120 -15.72 -40.17 -41.99
CA LYS A 120 -16.51 -41.35 -41.60
C LYS A 120 -15.75 -42.65 -41.90
N ASP A 121 -15.93 -43.68 -41.06
CA ASP A 121 -16.50 -45.01 -41.40
C ASP A 121 -16.55 -45.87 -40.11
N SER A 122 -17.71 -46.09 -39.49
CA SER A 122 -18.60 -47.26 -39.63
C SER A 122 -18.30 -48.42 -38.65
N PRO A 123 -19.31 -49.26 -38.31
CA PRO A 123 -19.50 -49.81 -36.98
C PRO A 123 -19.26 -51.33 -36.88
N LYS A 124 -19.02 -51.83 -35.65
CA LYS A 124 -19.25 -53.25 -35.28
C LYS A 124 -19.78 -53.38 -33.85
N THR A 125 -21.11 -53.47 -33.81
CA THR A 125 -22.01 -54.39 -33.10
C THR A 125 -21.71 -54.95 -31.69
N PRO A 126 -22.78 -55.32 -30.95
CA PRO A 126 -22.84 -55.32 -29.50
C PRO A 126 -22.89 -56.73 -28.88
N GLU A 127 -22.56 -56.82 -27.61
CA GLU A 127 -23.03 -57.85 -26.66
C GLU A 127 -22.42 -57.53 -25.28
N SER A 128 -22.95 -57.91 -24.12
CA SER A 128 -24.27 -57.82 -23.50
C SER A 128 -24.04 -58.12 -22.00
N ALA A 129 -25.00 -57.78 -21.13
CA ALA A 129 -25.13 -58.22 -19.72
C ALA A 129 -24.13 -57.63 -18.69
N ALA A 130 -24.49 -57.27 -17.45
CA ALA A 130 -25.73 -57.24 -16.70
C ALA A 130 -25.55 -56.39 -15.41
N LEU A 131 -26.65 -55.80 -14.91
CA LEU A 131 -27.13 -55.69 -13.51
C LEU A 131 -26.10 -55.88 -12.36
N ARG A 132 -26.05 -55.09 -11.27
CA ARG A 132 -27.09 -54.79 -10.26
C ARG A 132 -26.67 -53.61 -9.36
N SER A 133 -27.70 -53.01 -8.77
CA SER A 133 -27.78 -52.13 -7.59
C SER A 133 -26.87 -52.51 -6.41
N ASP A 134 -26.53 -51.55 -5.54
CA ASP A 134 -26.95 -51.56 -4.13
C ASP A 134 -26.50 -50.29 -3.37
N VAL A 135 -27.43 -49.79 -2.55
CA VAL A 135 -27.34 -48.66 -1.62
C VAL A 135 -26.78 -49.15 -0.29
N ALA A 136 -25.91 -48.38 0.36
CA ALA A 136 -25.70 -48.50 1.80
C ALA A 136 -25.33 -47.14 2.43
N ASP A 137 -26.28 -46.61 3.19
CA ASP A 137 -26.13 -45.66 4.30
C ASP A 137 -25.19 -46.21 5.38
N GLY A 138 -24.45 -45.33 6.06
CA GLY A 138 -23.55 -45.72 7.15
C GLY A 138 -23.03 -44.53 7.95
N ASN A 139 -23.89 -44.00 8.81
CA ASN A 139 -23.59 -43.19 9.98
C ASN A 139 -22.68 -43.97 10.96
N GLU A 140 -21.61 -43.36 11.45
CA GLU A 140 -21.11 -43.66 12.80
C GLU A 140 -20.51 -42.41 13.45
N SER A 141 -21.26 -41.90 14.44
CA SER A 141 -20.89 -41.25 15.72
C SER A 141 -19.63 -40.39 15.85
#